data_AF-A0A965KDM6-F1
#
_entry.id   AF-A0A965KDM6-F1
#
_cell.length_a   1.000
_cell.length_b   1.000
_cell.length_c   1.000
_cell.angle_alpha   90.00
_cell.angle_beta   90.00
_cell.angle_gamma   90.00
#
_symmetry.space_group_name_H-M   'P 1'
#
loop_
_entity.id
_entity.type
_entity.pdbx_description
1 polymer ?
#
loop_
_entity_poly.entity_id
_entity_poly.type
_entity_poly.pdbx_seq_one_letter_code
_entity_poly.pdbx_strand_id
1 'polypeptide(L)'
;MHSRLPLPRFPAYNPSDARTDPRRRIAGQMGMDQKFAAQIYGNYTMASYMVCILGGYLADNFIGARRAVLVGGLIITAGHYSLAFNTTPTFYAGLILVALGTGLLKPSISTLVGGLYSHGDTRRDAGFSLFYMGINLGAFAAPLVVGWLAQGEEFKALLSGWGLDPTHSWHWGFGAAGVGMTFGMIVYLRHWHWLAHVGHAPEASVPRPWGRLALVAVGTAALLGVMIASDYFTWINPIVYALPIVGVIWFGVVQRDQDSRRIAAIL
;
A
#
# COMPACT_ATOMS: atom_id res chain seq x y z
N MET A 1 -20.59 40.44 -29.43
CA MET A 1 -20.62 39.07 -29.99
C MET A 1 -19.29 38.38 -29.67
N HIS A 2 -19.23 37.63 -28.56
CA HIS A 2 -18.03 36.86 -28.22
C HIS A 2 -18.04 35.52 -28.97
N SER A 3 -17.18 35.40 -29.98
CA SER A 3 -16.92 34.14 -30.67
C SER A 3 -16.20 33.18 -29.73
N ARG A 4 -16.94 32.18 -29.21
CA ARG A 4 -16.33 31.05 -28.50
C ARG A 4 -15.52 30.25 -29.52
N LEU A 5 -14.19 30.26 -29.37
CA LEU A 5 -13.31 29.35 -30.10
C LEU A 5 -13.79 27.90 -29.85
N PRO A 6 -13.97 27.08 -30.89
CA PRO A 6 -14.33 25.68 -30.70
C PRO A 6 -13.21 24.97 -29.93
N LEU A 7 -13.58 24.27 -28.86
CA LEU A 7 -12.65 23.40 -28.12
C LEU A 7 -11.98 22.42 -29.10
N PRO A 8 -10.67 22.15 -28.96
CA PRO A 8 -10.00 21.17 -29.79
C PRO A 8 -10.72 19.83 -29.66
N ARG A 9 -11.32 19.36 -30.76
CA ARG A 9 -11.91 18.02 -30.82
C ARG A 9 -10.77 17.02 -30.98
N PHE A 10 -10.46 16.30 -29.91
CA PHE A 10 -9.60 15.14 -30.01
C PHE A 10 -10.24 14.11 -30.97
N PRO A 11 -9.46 13.39 -31.79
CA PRO A 11 -10.00 12.30 -32.59
C PRO A 11 -10.72 11.31 -31.69
N ALA A 12 -11.85 10.77 -32.15
CA ALA A 12 -12.56 9.72 -31.41
C ALA A 12 -11.61 8.56 -31.14
N TYR A 13 -11.62 8.04 -29.91
CA TYR A 13 -10.78 6.90 -29.53
C TYR A 13 -11.09 5.71 -30.44
N ASN A 14 -10.11 5.31 -31.27
CA ASN A 14 -10.23 4.15 -32.15
C ASN A 14 -9.55 2.92 -31.50
N PRO A 15 -10.31 1.88 -31.11
CA PRO A 15 -9.76 0.68 -30.48
C PRO A 15 -8.72 -0.05 -31.33
N SER A 16 -8.74 0.10 -32.66
CA SER A 16 -7.77 -0.54 -33.54
C SER A 16 -6.34 -0.04 -33.32
N ASP A 17 -6.16 1.25 -33.00
CA ASP A 17 -4.84 1.89 -32.90
C ASP A 17 -4.08 1.46 -31.63
N ALA A 18 -4.79 1.01 -30.60
CA ALA A 18 -4.21 0.42 -29.40
C ALA A 18 -3.88 -1.07 -29.58
N ARG A 19 -4.47 -1.73 -30.57
CA ARG A 19 -4.21 -3.15 -30.89
C ARG A 19 -3.07 -3.32 -31.89
N THR A 20 -2.83 -2.34 -32.75
CA THR A 20 -1.85 -2.40 -33.85
C THR A 20 -0.44 -1.94 -33.49
N ASP A 21 -0.24 -1.20 -32.39
CA ASP A 21 1.08 -0.77 -31.93
C ASP A 21 1.59 -1.63 -30.75
N PRO A 22 2.54 -2.57 -30.98
CA PRO A 22 3.11 -3.40 -29.94
C PRO A 22 3.85 -2.60 -28.86
N ARG A 23 4.38 -1.42 -29.19
CA ARG A 23 5.19 -0.61 -28.25
C ARG A 23 4.31 0.01 -27.16
N ARG A 24 3.08 0.38 -27.49
CA ARG A 24 2.07 0.90 -26.54
C ARG A 24 1.52 -0.15 -25.58
N ARG A 25 1.65 -1.44 -25.92
CA ARG A 25 1.26 -2.56 -25.04
C ARG A 25 2.36 -2.93 -24.03
N ILE A 26 3.62 -2.72 -24.41
CA ILE A 26 4.80 -3.15 -23.65
C ILE A 26 5.29 -2.03 -22.73
N ALA A 27 5.25 -0.78 -23.17
CA ALA A 27 5.58 0.38 -22.37
C ALA A 27 4.31 0.87 -21.64
N GLY A 28 4.29 0.79 -20.31
CA GLY A 28 3.26 1.44 -19.50
C GLY A 28 3.21 2.95 -19.77
N GLN A 29 2.25 3.67 -19.20
CA GLN A 29 2.01 5.09 -19.50
C GLN A 29 3.27 5.98 -19.37
N MET A 30 4.21 5.63 -18.51
CA MET A 30 5.47 6.37 -18.32
C MET A 30 6.60 5.99 -19.30
N GLY A 31 6.37 5.10 -20.27
CA GLY A 31 7.37 4.74 -21.27
C GLY A 31 8.55 3.92 -20.73
N MET A 32 8.47 3.39 -19.50
CA MET A 32 9.57 2.69 -18.85
C MET A 32 9.80 1.30 -19.45
N ASP A 33 11.08 0.90 -19.51
CA ASP A 33 11.46 -0.49 -19.80
C ASP A 33 10.85 -1.44 -18.76
N GLN A 34 10.43 -2.64 -19.21
CA GLN A 34 9.72 -3.58 -18.34
C GLN A 34 10.59 -4.07 -17.18
N LYS A 35 11.91 -4.28 -17.41
CA LYS A 35 12.82 -4.71 -16.35
C LYS A 35 12.95 -3.61 -15.29
N PHE A 36 13.09 -2.37 -15.73
CA PHE A 36 13.16 -1.23 -14.82
C PHE A 36 11.86 -1.01 -14.03
N ALA A 37 10.70 -1.13 -14.69
CA ALA A 37 9.40 -1.04 -14.02
C ALA A 37 9.20 -2.16 -12.97
N ALA A 38 9.62 -3.38 -13.29
CA ALA A 38 9.58 -4.51 -12.36
C ALA A 38 10.50 -4.30 -11.15
N GLN A 39 11.70 -3.74 -11.35
CA GLN A 39 12.61 -3.37 -10.27
C GLN A 39 11.99 -2.33 -9.33
N ILE A 40 11.40 -1.25 -9.88
CA ILE A 40 10.72 -0.23 -9.07
C ILE A 40 9.58 -0.87 -8.25
N TYR A 41 8.74 -1.68 -8.89
CA TYR A 41 7.62 -2.35 -8.22
C TYR A 41 8.09 -3.29 -7.10
N GLY A 42 9.15 -4.08 -7.35
CA GLY A 42 9.74 -4.97 -6.36
C GLY A 42 10.32 -4.20 -5.17
N ASN A 43 11.09 -3.15 -5.43
CA ASN A 43 11.69 -2.31 -4.38
C ASN A 43 10.64 -1.59 -3.54
N TYR A 44 9.63 -1.01 -4.19
CA TYR A 44 8.50 -0.39 -3.49
C TYR A 44 7.77 -1.40 -2.59
N THR A 45 7.49 -2.60 -3.12
CA THR A 45 6.79 -3.65 -2.37
C THR A 45 7.59 -4.05 -1.14
N MET A 46 8.86 -4.39 -1.31
CA MET A 46 9.74 -4.79 -0.21
C MET A 46 9.95 -3.67 0.81
N ALA A 47 10.11 -2.42 0.34
CA ALA A 47 10.22 -1.27 1.23
C ALA A 47 8.98 -1.12 2.11
N SER A 48 7.77 -1.30 1.55
CA SER A 48 6.53 -1.24 2.33
C SER A 48 6.48 -2.28 3.46
N TYR A 49 7.06 -3.47 3.26
CA TYR A 49 7.18 -4.50 4.30
C TYR A 49 8.26 -4.16 5.32
N MET A 50 9.44 -3.71 4.90
CA MET A 50 10.54 -3.40 5.84
C MET A 50 10.18 -2.22 6.74
N VAL A 51 9.56 -1.18 6.19
CA VAL A 51 9.13 0.00 6.96
C VAL A 51 8.04 -0.36 7.99
N CYS A 52 7.32 -1.49 7.84
CA CYS A 52 6.40 -1.97 8.89
C CYS A 52 7.11 -2.22 10.22
N ILE A 53 8.39 -2.61 10.22
CA ILE A 53 9.17 -2.85 11.44
C ILE A 53 9.32 -1.54 12.21
N LEU A 54 9.79 -0.50 11.54
CA LEU A 54 9.94 0.83 12.13
C LEU A 54 8.59 1.45 12.50
N GLY A 55 7.59 1.33 11.63
CA GLY A 55 6.26 1.89 11.85
C GLY A 55 5.54 1.24 13.04
N GLY A 56 5.59 -0.08 13.17
CA GLY A 56 5.06 -0.80 14.32
C GLY A 56 5.75 -0.40 15.62
N TYR A 57 7.09 -0.32 15.60
CA TYR A 57 7.85 0.13 16.77
C TYR A 57 7.47 1.55 17.21
N LEU A 58 7.30 2.48 16.26
CA LEU A 58 6.85 3.84 16.53
C LEU A 58 5.42 3.88 17.09
N ALA A 59 4.52 3.06 16.54
CA ALA A 59 3.15 2.96 17.02
C ALA A 59 3.10 2.46 18.47
N ASP A 60 3.84 1.41 18.80
CA ASP A 60 3.80 0.79 20.12
C ASP A 60 4.47 1.65 21.20
N ASN A 61 5.53 2.39 20.87
CA ASN A 61 6.37 3.06 21.87
C ASN A 61 6.18 4.58 21.94
N PHE A 62 5.56 5.21 20.93
CA PHE A 62 5.47 6.67 20.84
C PHE A 62 4.06 7.16 20.57
N ILE A 63 3.44 6.71 19.47
CA ILE A 63 2.26 7.39 18.90
C ILE A 63 0.94 6.73 19.34
N GLY A 64 0.96 5.43 19.63
CA GLY A 64 -0.21 4.59 19.84
C GLY A 64 -0.79 4.12 18.50
N ALA A 65 -1.22 2.85 18.46
CA ALA A 65 -1.77 2.21 17.26
C ALA A 65 -2.95 3.00 16.64
N ARG A 66 -3.81 3.60 17.47
CA ARG A 66 -4.99 4.35 16.99
C ARG A 66 -4.62 5.59 16.18
N ARG A 67 -3.62 6.34 16.64
CA ARG A 67 -3.10 7.52 15.93
C ARG A 67 -2.21 7.12 14.76
N ALA A 68 -1.46 6.03 14.90
CA ALA A 68 -0.62 5.50 13.82
C ALA A 68 -1.47 5.08 12.60
N VAL A 69 -2.63 4.44 12.80
CA VAL A 69 -3.57 4.16 11.69
C VAL A 69 -4.07 5.44 11.03
N LEU A 70 -4.43 6.47 11.81
CA LEU A 70 -4.89 7.74 11.26
C LEU A 70 -3.81 8.42 10.41
N VAL A 71 -2.61 8.61 10.99
CA VAL A 71 -1.50 9.28 10.33
C VAL A 71 -1.05 8.48 9.10
N GLY A 72 -0.86 7.16 9.26
CA GLY A 72 -0.48 6.28 8.15
C GLY A 72 -1.52 6.31 7.03
N GLY A 73 -2.80 6.35 7.37
CA GLY A 73 -3.86 6.39 6.39
C GLY A 73 -3.97 7.71 5.62
N LEU A 74 -3.73 8.84 6.29
CA LEU A 74 -3.62 10.15 5.64
C LEU A 74 -2.41 10.21 4.70
N ILE A 75 -1.26 9.64 5.10
CA ILE A 75 -0.06 9.57 4.26
C ILE A 75 -0.32 8.71 3.02
N ILE A 76 -0.97 7.54 3.16
CA ILE A 76 -1.37 6.70 2.01
C ILE A 76 -2.29 7.46 1.06
N THR A 77 -3.26 8.20 1.61
CA THR A 77 -4.20 9.01 0.83
C THR A 77 -3.46 10.06 -0.01
N ALA A 78 -2.53 10.79 0.61
CA ALA A 78 -1.69 11.76 -0.08
C ALA A 78 -0.81 11.09 -1.16
N GLY A 79 -0.28 9.90 -0.88
CA GLY A 79 0.51 9.13 -1.84
C GLY A 79 -0.28 8.76 -3.10
N HIS A 80 -1.50 8.25 -2.96
CA HIS A 80 -2.35 7.91 -4.10
C HIS A 80 -2.78 9.13 -4.92
N TYR A 81 -3.09 10.25 -4.27
CA TYR A 81 -3.36 11.49 -5.00
C TYR A 81 -2.11 12.04 -5.69
N SER A 82 -0.91 11.87 -5.13
CA SER A 82 0.35 12.17 -5.82
C SER A 82 0.52 11.32 -7.08
N LEU A 83 0.24 10.01 -7.00
CA LEU A 83 0.28 9.11 -8.16
C LEU A 83 -0.72 9.52 -9.25
N ALA A 84 -1.86 10.11 -8.88
CA ALA A 84 -2.87 10.58 -9.82
C ALA A 84 -2.41 11.76 -10.69
N PHE A 85 -1.30 12.43 -10.42
CA PHE A 85 -0.72 13.45 -11.31
C PHE A 85 0.27 12.88 -12.33
N ASN A 86 0.80 11.68 -12.09
CA ASN A 86 1.62 10.89 -13.01
C ASN A 86 2.81 11.60 -13.68
N THR A 87 3.42 12.58 -13.02
CA THR A 87 4.76 13.08 -13.39
C THR A 87 5.83 12.25 -12.69
N THR A 88 7.05 12.18 -13.24
CA THR A 88 8.15 11.40 -12.64
C THR A 88 8.38 11.74 -11.16
N PRO A 89 8.47 13.02 -10.72
CA PRO A 89 8.63 13.33 -9.31
C PRO A 89 7.42 12.92 -8.46
N THR A 90 6.20 13.17 -8.92
CA THR A 90 4.97 12.81 -8.18
C THR A 90 4.77 11.30 -8.11
N PHE A 91 5.25 10.56 -9.09
CA PHE A 91 5.22 9.10 -9.11
C PHE A 91 6.08 8.52 -7.99
N TYR A 92 7.38 8.88 -7.95
CA TYR A 92 8.27 8.40 -6.89
C TYR A 92 7.87 8.92 -5.51
N ALA A 93 7.47 10.19 -5.39
CA ALA A 93 6.94 10.73 -4.13
C ALA A 93 5.70 9.94 -3.68
N GLY A 94 4.80 9.61 -4.60
CA GLY A 94 3.62 8.80 -4.33
C GLY A 94 3.98 7.41 -3.80
N LEU A 95 4.90 6.70 -4.45
CA LEU A 95 5.37 5.39 -4.00
C LEU A 95 5.98 5.45 -2.59
N ILE A 96 6.82 6.45 -2.32
CA ILE A 96 7.44 6.64 -1.00
C ILE A 96 6.37 6.89 0.06
N LEU A 97 5.43 7.79 -0.21
CA LEU A 97 4.32 8.10 0.70
C LEU A 97 3.49 6.84 0.98
N VAL A 98 3.08 6.09 -0.04
CA VAL A 98 2.30 4.86 0.16
C VAL A 98 3.10 3.83 0.96
N ALA A 99 4.40 3.66 0.70
CA ALA A 99 5.24 2.73 1.46
C ALA A 99 5.35 3.14 2.94
N LEU A 100 5.64 4.41 3.23
CA LEU A 100 5.74 4.93 4.59
C LEU A 100 4.42 4.85 5.34
N GLY A 101 3.33 5.27 4.71
CA GLY A 101 2.01 5.23 5.31
C GLY A 101 1.51 3.81 5.56
N THR A 102 1.79 2.87 4.64
CA THR A 102 1.50 1.44 4.82
C THR A 102 2.32 0.85 5.97
N GLY A 103 3.61 1.20 6.05
CA GLY A 103 4.48 0.77 7.15
C GLY A 103 3.97 1.21 8.52
N LEU A 104 3.34 2.38 8.62
CA LEU A 104 2.74 2.84 9.87
C LEU A 104 1.35 2.23 10.12
N LEU A 105 0.50 2.12 9.09
CA LEU A 105 -0.88 1.67 9.23
C LEU A 105 -1.01 0.15 9.43
N LYS A 106 -0.31 -0.65 8.62
CA LYS A 106 -0.48 -2.11 8.55
C LYS A 106 -0.23 -2.85 9.88
N PRO A 107 0.89 -2.63 10.60
CA PRO A 107 1.07 -3.26 11.90
C PRO A 107 0.08 -2.71 12.94
N SER A 108 -0.19 -1.40 12.90
CA SER A 108 -1.04 -0.72 13.88
C SER A 108 -2.50 -1.14 13.82
N ILE A 109 -3.07 -1.37 12.64
CA ILE A 109 -4.47 -1.76 12.50
C ILE A 109 -4.70 -3.18 13.04
N SER A 110 -3.76 -4.10 12.83
CA SER A 110 -3.81 -5.44 13.41
C SER A 110 -3.72 -5.41 14.94
N THR A 111 -2.86 -4.53 15.49
CA THR A 111 -2.79 -4.29 16.94
C THR A 111 -4.11 -3.74 17.49
N LEU A 112 -4.78 -2.84 16.78
CA LEU A 112 -6.10 -2.33 17.18
C LEU A 112 -7.16 -3.44 17.21
N VAL A 113 -7.27 -4.21 16.14
CA VAL A 113 -8.24 -5.32 16.06
C VAL A 113 -7.98 -6.35 17.16
N GLY A 114 -6.71 -6.66 17.40
CA GLY A 114 -6.30 -7.55 18.49
C GLY A 114 -6.62 -7.01 19.88
N GLY A 115 -6.59 -5.69 20.06
CA GLY A 115 -6.89 -5.02 21.33
C GLY A 115 -8.37 -4.86 21.66
N LEU A 116 -9.28 -5.04 20.69
CA LEU A 116 -10.73 -4.93 20.91
C LEU A 116 -11.31 -6.02 21.80
N TYR A 117 -10.58 -7.13 21.97
CA TYR A 117 -11.04 -8.31 22.70
C TYR A 117 -10.07 -8.63 23.84
N SER A 118 -10.61 -9.04 24.99
CA SER A 118 -9.79 -9.50 26.11
C SER A 118 -9.09 -10.82 25.80
N HIS A 119 -8.01 -11.12 26.53
CA HIS A 119 -7.33 -12.41 26.43
C HIS A 119 -8.30 -13.54 26.77
N GLY A 120 -8.45 -14.53 25.87
CA GLY A 120 -9.37 -15.66 26.02
C GLY A 120 -10.79 -15.43 25.50
N ASP A 121 -11.13 -14.25 24.96
CA ASP A 121 -12.43 -14.03 24.32
C ASP A 121 -12.52 -14.78 22.99
N THR A 122 -13.45 -15.72 22.88
CA THR A 122 -13.68 -16.54 21.68
C THR A 122 -14.10 -15.72 20.46
N ARG A 123 -14.61 -14.50 20.65
CA ARG A 123 -14.98 -13.58 19.56
C ARG A 123 -13.77 -12.96 18.87
N ARG A 124 -12.59 -13.01 19.49
CA ARG A 124 -11.34 -12.48 18.91
C ARG A 124 -11.04 -13.11 17.56
N ASP A 125 -11.14 -14.44 17.46
CA ASP A 125 -10.86 -15.20 16.24
C ASP A 125 -11.87 -14.89 15.13
N ALA A 126 -13.15 -14.76 15.49
CA ALA A 126 -14.20 -14.33 14.57
C ALA A 126 -13.99 -12.87 14.09
N GLY A 127 -13.55 -11.98 14.98
CA GLY A 127 -13.18 -10.61 14.65
C GLY A 127 -12.04 -10.53 13.64
N PHE A 128 -10.99 -11.32 13.83
CA PHE A 128 -9.89 -11.43 12.85
C PHE A 128 -10.35 -12.04 11.52
N SER A 129 -11.25 -13.02 11.55
CA SER A 129 -11.82 -13.61 10.33
C SER A 129 -12.61 -12.58 9.51
N LEU A 130 -13.42 -11.75 10.15
CA LEU A 130 -14.14 -10.67 9.48
C LEU A 130 -13.17 -9.59 8.94
N PHE A 131 -12.13 -9.26 9.70
CA PHE A 131 -11.08 -8.34 9.27
C PHE A 131 -10.37 -8.84 8.00
N TYR A 132 -9.95 -10.11 7.96
CA TYR A 132 -9.32 -10.70 6.78
C TYR A 132 -10.29 -10.84 5.60
N MET A 133 -11.56 -11.14 5.86
CA MET A 133 -12.58 -11.17 4.81
C MET A 133 -12.72 -9.79 4.14
N GLY A 134 -12.69 -8.71 4.92
CA GLY A 134 -12.67 -7.33 4.40
C GLY A 134 -11.45 -7.05 3.52
N ILE A 135 -10.26 -7.48 3.94
CA ILE A 135 -9.02 -7.35 3.15
C ILE A 135 -9.16 -8.08 1.81
N ASN A 136 -9.61 -9.34 1.83
CA ASN A 136 -9.76 -10.14 0.62
C ASN A 136 -10.81 -9.55 -0.33
N LEU A 137 -11.94 -9.06 0.20
CA LEU A 137 -12.97 -8.42 -0.60
C LEU A 137 -12.45 -7.14 -1.27
N GLY A 138 -11.68 -6.33 -0.53
CA GLY A 138 -11.01 -5.15 -1.08
C GLY A 138 -9.99 -5.51 -2.16
N ALA A 139 -9.14 -6.51 -1.90
CA ALA A 139 -8.14 -6.99 -2.85
C ALA A 139 -8.75 -7.58 -4.13
N PHE A 140 -9.96 -8.14 -4.04
CA PHE A 140 -10.73 -8.60 -5.20
C PHE A 140 -11.37 -7.43 -5.98
N ALA A 141 -12.01 -6.49 -5.27
CA ALA A 141 -12.73 -5.38 -5.91
C ALA A 141 -11.81 -4.31 -6.51
N ALA A 142 -10.67 -4.02 -5.87
CA ALA A 142 -9.79 -2.93 -6.29
C ALA A 142 -9.24 -3.09 -7.71
N PRO A 143 -8.70 -4.26 -8.14
CA PRO A 143 -8.26 -4.45 -9.52
C PRO A 143 -9.38 -4.31 -10.55
N LEU A 144 -10.61 -4.70 -10.21
CA LEU A 144 -11.77 -4.55 -11.11
C LEU A 144 -12.09 -3.07 -11.35
N VAL A 145 -12.17 -2.27 -10.29
CA VAL A 145 -12.49 -0.85 -10.38
C VAL A 145 -11.33 -0.06 -10.99
N VAL A 146 -10.12 -0.18 -10.44
CA VAL A 146 -8.94 0.55 -10.90
C VAL A 146 -8.54 0.12 -12.31
N GLY A 147 -8.62 -1.17 -12.60
CA GLY A 147 -8.34 -1.72 -13.94
C GLY A 147 -9.32 -1.22 -14.98
N TRP A 148 -10.63 -1.20 -14.67
CA TRP A 148 -11.64 -0.65 -15.58
C TRP A 148 -11.42 0.85 -15.85
N LEU A 149 -11.14 1.65 -14.82
CA LEU A 149 -10.84 3.09 -14.99
C LEU A 149 -9.53 3.35 -15.73
N ALA A 150 -8.49 2.56 -15.49
CA ALA A 150 -7.19 2.77 -16.11
C ALA A 150 -7.12 2.26 -17.55
N GLN A 151 -7.73 1.11 -17.84
CA GLN A 151 -7.50 0.37 -19.09
C GLN A 151 -8.77 0.13 -19.92
N GLY A 152 -9.96 0.20 -19.32
CA GLY A 152 -11.22 -0.14 -19.97
C GLY A 152 -11.50 0.67 -21.23
N GLU A 153 -11.78 -0.02 -22.34
CA GLU A 153 -12.13 0.61 -23.62
C GLU A 153 -13.40 1.48 -23.48
N GLU A 154 -14.38 1.01 -22.72
CA GLU A 154 -15.64 1.72 -22.44
C GLU A 154 -15.40 3.05 -21.71
N PHE A 155 -14.59 3.04 -20.66
CA PHE A 155 -14.30 4.25 -19.90
C PHE A 155 -13.49 5.26 -20.73
N LYS A 156 -12.55 4.79 -21.55
CA LYS A 156 -11.84 5.65 -22.52
C LYS A 156 -12.77 6.27 -23.55
N ALA A 157 -13.76 5.51 -24.04
CA ALA A 157 -14.79 6.04 -24.93
C ALA A 157 -15.63 7.12 -24.23
N LEU A 158 -16.02 6.90 -22.97
CA LEU A 158 -16.73 7.92 -22.16
C LEU A 158 -15.90 9.20 -21.98
N LEU A 159 -14.61 9.07 -21.66
CA LEU A 159 -13.70 10.22 -21.54
C LEU A 159 -13.64 11.02 -22.86
N SER A 160 -13.52 10.33 -24.00
CA SER A 160 -13.51 10.99 -25.31
C SER A 160 -14.83 11.70 -25.61
N GLY A 161 -15.96 11.12 -25.19
CA GLY A 161 -17.29 11.74 -25.30
C GLY A 161 -17.44 13.02 -24.47
N TRP A 162 -16.73 13.11 -23.35
CA TRP A 162 -16.64 14.33 -22.52
C TRP A 162 -15.61 15.34 -23.03
N GLY A 163 -14.92 15.04 -24.15
CA GLY A 163 -13.86 15.88 -24.70
C GLY A 163 -12.54 15.80 -23.92
N LEU A 164 -12.36 14.77 -23.09
CA LEU A 164 -11.12 14.51 -22.36
C LEU A 164 -10.23 13.53 -23.13
N ASP A 165 -8.92 13.68 -22.99
CA ASP A 165 -7.96 12.79 -23.63
C ASP A 165 -8.02 11.37 -22.99
N PRO A 166 -8.33 10.31 -23.76
CA PRO A 166 -8.40 8.94 -23.25
C PRO A 166 -7.04 8.39 -22.78
N THR A 167 -5.93 9.02 -23.15
CA THR A 167 -4.59 8.64 -22.64
C THR A 167 -4.41 8.97 -21.16
N HIS A 168 -5.27 9.85 -20.61
CA HIS A 168 -5.28 10.19 -19.18
C HIS A 168 -6.08 9.23 -18.29
N SER A 169 -6.58 8.11 -18.81
CA SER A 169 -7.41 7.14 -18.06
C SER A 169 -6.73 6.62 -16.77
N TRP A 170 -5.42 6.43 -16.78
CA TRP A 170 -4.64 5.97 -15.62
C TRP A 170 -4.66 6.92 -14.42
N HIS A 171 -4.79 8.24 -14.65
CA HIS A 171 -4.94 9.22 -13.56
C HIS A 171 -6.20 8.94 -12.75
N TRP A 172 -7.27 8.50 -13.42
CA TRP A 172 -8.52 8.09 -12.79
C TRP A 172 -8.38 6.79 -12.00
N GLY A 173 -7.58 5.85 -12.50
CA GLY A 173 -7.23 4.63 -11.76
C GLY A 173 -6.52 4.93 -10.43
N PHE A 174 -5.44 5.71 -10.47
CA PHE A 174 -4.72 6.13 -9.25
C PHE A 174 -5.58 7.01 -8.33
N GLY A 175 -6.37 7.92 -8.92
CA GLY A 175 -7.31 8.77 -8.18
C GLY A 175 -8.39 7.96 -7.45
N ALA A 176 -8.94 6.92 -8.08
CA ALA A 176 -9.94 6.05 -7.48
C ALA A 176 -9.41 5.31 -6.25
N ALA A 177 -8.14 4.87 -6.27
CA ALA A 177 -7.50 4.29 -5.10
C ALA A 177 -7.37 5.33 -3.95
N GLY A 178 -7.03 6.59 -4.27
CA GLY A 178 -7.01 7.69 -3.30
C GLY A 178 -8.39 8.00 -2.71
N VAL A 179 -9.43 7.99 -3.54
CA VAL A 179 -10.83 8.15 -3.10
C VAL A 179 -11.26 6.99 -2.19
N GLY A 180 -10.93 5.76 -2.55
CA GLY A 180 -11.20 4.58 -1.72
C GLY A 180 -10.55 4.69 -0.35
N MET A 181 -9.28 5.11 -0.29
CA MET A 181 -8.58 5.35 0.97
C MET A 181 -9.21 6.49 1.78
N THR A 182 -9.60 7.58 1.11
CA THR A 182 -10.29 8.72 1.76
C THR A 182 -11.61 8.27 2.40
N PHE A 183 -12.40 7.44 1.70
CA PHE A 183 -13.62 6.88 2.25
C PHE A 183 -13.34 6.01 3.48
N GLY A 184 -12.31 5.15 3.41
CA GLY A 184 -11.84 4.38 4.57
C GLY A 184 -11.49 5.27 5.77
N MET A 185 -10.80 6.39 5.54
CA MET A 185 -10.47 7.36 6.59
C MET A 185 -11.68 8.09 7.15
N ILE A 186 -12.66 8.44 6.31
CA ILE A 186 -13.93 9.02 6.78
C ILE A 186 -14.68 8.03 7.68
N VAL A 187 -14.77 6.77 7.28
CA VAL A 187 -15.40 5.71 8.10
C VAL A 187 -14.64 5.55 9.41
N TYR A 188 -13.30 5.50 9.36
CA TYR A 188 -12.46 5.38 10.55
C TYR A 188 -12.64 6.55 11.53
N LEU A 189 -12.65 7.78 11.04
CA LEU A 189 -12.87 8.98 11.85
C LEU A 189 -14.28 9.04 12.44
N ARG A 190 -15.30 8.65 11.66
CA ARG A 190 -16.70 8.61 12.14
C ARG A 190 -16.87 7.62 13.31
N HIS A 191 -16.18 6.49 13.25
CA HIS A 191 -16.23 5.44 14.28
C HIS A 191 -15.06 5.52 15.26
N TRP A 192 -14.32 6.63 15.28
CA TRP A 192 -13.14 6.81 16.15
C TRP A 192 -13.43 6.58 17.62
N HIS A 193 -14.64 6.91 18.07
CA HIS A 193 -15.09 6.74 19.45
C HIS A 193 -15.25 5.26 19.84
N TRP A 194 -15.54 4.35 18.90
CA TRP A 194 -15.59 2.91 19.16
C TRP A 194 -14.22 2.35 19.54
N LEU A 195 -13.14 3.00 19.11
CA LEU A 195 -11.77 2.63 19.39
C LEU A 195 -11.20 3.37 20.60
N ALA A 196 -12.02 4.11 21.36
CA ALA A 196 -11.52 5.02 22.40
C ALA A 196 -10.88 4.36 23.61
N HIS A 197 -10.96 3.03 23.74
CA HIS A 197 -10.40 2.26 24.84
C HIS A 197 -9.19 1.40 24.40
N VAL A 198 -8.74 1.50 23.15
CA VAL A 198 -7.67 0.68 22.57
C VAL A 198 -6.65 1.51 21.80
N GLY A 199 -5.40 1.01 21.73
CA GLY A 199 -4.35 1.60 20.90
C GLY A 199 -3.91 3.00 21.34
N HIS A 200 -3.96 3.29 22.63
CA HIS A 200 -3.43 4.53 23.20
C HIS A 200 -1.91 4.59 23.09
N ALA A 201 -1.36 5.80 23.02
CA ALA A 201 0.07 5.99 23.19
C ALA A 201 0.48 5.60 24.62
N PRO A 202 1.73 5.12 24.83
CA PRO A 202 2.22 4.90 26.19
C PRO A 202 2.14 6.17 27.02
N GLU A 203 1.88 6.02 28.32
CA GLU A 203 1.75 7.13 29.26
C GLU A 203 2.97 8.07 29.21
N ALA A 204 2.74 9.36 29.43
CA ALA A 204 3.80 10.37 29.37
C ALA A 204 4.89 10.17 30.45
N SER A 205 4.56 9.49 31.54
CA SER A 205 5.45 9.11 32.63
C SER A 205 6.50 8.08 32.24
N VAL A 206 6.25 7.29 31.18
CA VAL A 206 7.15 6.21 30.75
C VAL A 206 8.30 6.78 29.91
N PRO A 207 9.57 6.57 30.29
CA PRO A 207 10.71 7.00 29.50
C PRO A 207 10.67 6.42 28.09
N ARG A 208 10.89 7.27 27.07
CA ARG A 208 10.84 6.84 25.67
C ARG A 208 12.14 6.12 25.28
N PRO A 209 12.05 4.95 24.62
CA PRO A 209 13.21 4.12 24.30
C PRO A 209 13.94 4.60 23.02
N TRP A 210 14.46 5.82 23.02
CA TRP A 210 15.12 6.44 21.86
C TRP A 210 16.31 5.63 21.32
N GLY A 211 17.10 4.98 22.19
CA GLY A 211 18.22 4.12 21.75
C GLY A 211 17.74 2.90 20.96
N ARG A 212 16.64 2.27 21.37
CA ARG A 212 16.04 1.15 20.63
C ARG A 212 15.37 1.65 19.34
N LEU A 213 14.76 2.84 19.34
CA LEU A 213 14.26 3.45 18.11
C LEU A 213 15.39 3.64 17.09
N ALA A 214 16.54 4.17 17.52
CA ALA A 214 17.70 4.34 16.66
C ALA A 214 18.19 2.99 16.10
N LEU A 215 18.26 1.95 16.94
CA LEU A 215 18.62 0.61 16.52
C LEU A 215 17.64 0.04 15.48
N VAL A 216 16.33 0.18 15.71
CA VAL A 216 15.29 -0.30 14.78
C VAL A 216 15.33 0.49 13.47
N ALA A 217 15.55 1.80 13.53
CA ALA A 217 15.69 2.64 12.35
C ALA A 217 16.94 2.26 11.53
N VAL A 218 18.08 2.05 12.18
CA VAL A 218 19.32 1.59 11.54
C VAL A 218 19.13 0.19 10.95
N GLY A 219 18.50 -0.73 11.67
CA GLY A 219 18.19 -2.08 11.17
C GLY A 219 17.27 -2.04 9.95
N THR A 220 16.23 -1.21 9.99
CA THR A 220 15.31 -1.02 8.85
C THR A 220 16.05 -0.41 7.64
N ALA A 221 16.89 0.60 7.86
CA ALA A 221 17.71 1.20 6.81
C ALA A 221 18.72 0.21 6.22
N ALA A 222 19.33 -0.63 7.06
CA ALA A 222 20.24 -1.68 6.61
C ALA A 222 19.50 -2.72 5.75
N LEU A 223 18.30 -3.15 6.13
CA LEU A 223 17.47 -4.06 5.33
C LEU A 223 17.10 -3.45 3.98
N LEU A 224 16.70 -2.18 3.96
CA LEU A 224 16.46 -1.45 2.71
C LEU A 224 17.73 -1.34 1.86
N GLY A 225 18.88 -1.10 2.48
CA GLY A 225 20.18 -1.06 1.82
C GLY A 225 20.57 -2.40 1.18
N VAL A 226 20.33 -3.52 1.89
CA VAL A 226 20.54 -4.88 1.34
C VAL A 226 19.60 -5.14 0.17
N MET A 227 18.34 -4.69 0.26
CA MET A 227 17.39 -4.83 -0.83
C MET A 227 17.84 -4.04 -2.08
N ILE A 228 18.25 -2.79 -1.92
CA ILE A 228 18.78 -1.98 -3.02
C ILE A 228 20.07 -2.60 -3.58
N ALA A 229 20.95 -3.12 -2.71
CA ALA A 229 22.16 -3.81 -3.14
C ALA A 229 21.85 -5.06 -3.97
N SER A 230 20.73 -5.75 -3.69
CA SER A 230 20.30 -6.95 -4.43
C SER A 230 20.03 -6.67 -5.92
N ASP A 231 19.69 -5.44 -6.30
CA ASP A 231 19.53 -5.03 -7.70
C ASP A 231 20.87 -5.00 -8.47
N TYR A 232 21.97 -4.72 -7.78
CA TYR A 232 23.31 -4.65 -8.36
C TYR A 232 24.06 -5.98 -8.21
N PHE A 233 23.82 -6.70 -7.12
CA PHE A 233 24.55 -7.91 -6.73
C PHE A 233 23.59 -9.11 -6.72
N THR A 234 23.46 -9.79 -7.86
CA THR A 234 22.50 -10.89 -8.07
C THR A 234 22.69 -12.10 -7.16
N TRP A 235 23.87 -12.26 -6.55
CA TRP A 235 24.13 -13.32 -5.58
C TRP A 235 23.38 -13.12 -4.25
N ILE A 236 22.89 -11.91 -3.96
CA ILE A 236 22.08 -11.60 -2.77
C ILE A 236 20.64 -12.13 -2.91
N ASN A 237 20.09 -12.12 -4.13
CA ASN A 237 18.72 -12.52 -4.42
C ASN A 237 18.31 -13.89 -3.84
N PRO A 238 19.07 -14.99 -4.05
CA PRO A 238 18.71 -16.29 -3.48
C PRO A 238 18.67 -16.27 -1.95
N ILE A 239 19.50 -15.46 -1.29
CA ILE A 239 19.53 -15.33 0.17
C ILE A 239 18.24 -14.64 0.65
N VAL A 240 17.87 -13.52 0.01
CA VAL A 240 16.65 -12.76 0.33
C VAL A 240 15.40 -13.62 0.16
N TYR A 241 15.35 -14.46 -0.88
CA TYR A 241 14.21 -15.36 -1.10
C TYR A 241 14.21 -16.59 -0.19
N ALA A 242 15.39 -17.15 0.13
CA ALA A 242 15.49 -18.32 1.00
C ALA A 242 15.14 -18.00 2.46
N LEU A 243 15.46 -16.80 2.94
CA LEU A 243 15.30 -16.42 4.34
C LEU A 243 13.85 -16.54 4.86
N PRO A 244 12.80 -15.98 4.20
CA PRO A 244 11.42 -16.18 4.63
C PRO A 244 10.97 -17.65 4.52
N ILE A 245 11.41 -18.38 3.49
CA ILE A 245 11.08 -19.82 3.33
C ILE A 245 11.66 -20.64 4.49
N VAL A 246 12.93 -20.41 4.82
CA VAL A 246 13.59 -21.04 5.97
C VAL A 246 12.89 -20.65 7.26
N GLY A 247 12.46 -19.39 7.40
CA GLY A 247 11.66 -18.93 8.53
C GLY A 247 10.36 -19.72 8.68
N VAL A 248 9.58 -19.84 7.61
CA VAL A 248 8.31 -20.59 7.61
C VAL A 248 8.56 -22.07 7.93
N ILE A 249 9.56 -22.70 7.33
CA ILE A 249 9.91 -24.10 7.61
C ILE A 249 10.34 -24.26 9.08
N TRP A 250 11.18 -23.36 9.58
CA TRP A 250 11.64 -23.38 10.97
C TRP A 250 10.46 -23.24 11.94
N PHE A 251 9.60 -22.24 11.77
CA PHE A 251 8.43 -22.05 12.63
C PHE A 251 7.41 -23.19 12.49
N GLY A 252 7.21 -23.72 11.28
CA GLY A 252 6.24 -24.80 11.03
C GLY A 252 6.68 -26.19 11.49
N VAL A 253 7.99 -26.49 11.42
CA VAL A 253 8.55 -27.82 11.72
C VAL A 253 9.16 -27.88 13.11
N VAL A 254 9.87 -26.84 13.54
CA VAL A 254 10.70 -26.85 14.76
C VAL A 254 9.91 -26.36 15.98
N GLN A 255 9.05 -25.36 15.83
CA GLN A 255 8.19 -24.91 16.93
C GLN A 255 6.84 -25.66 16.89
N ARG A 256 6.72 -26.70 17.72
CA ARG A 256 5.49 -27.50 17.89
C ARG A 256 4.44 -26.87 18.81
N ASP A 257 4.58 -25.60 19.16
CA ASP A 257 3.59 -24.90 19.98
C ASP A 257 2.38 -24.47 19.13
N GLN A 258 1.17 -24.54 19.70
CA GLN A 258 -0.07 -24.25 18.95
C GLN A 258 -0.11 -22.80 18.42
N ASP A 259 0.55 -21.88 19.10
CA ASP A 259 0.66 -20.47 18.70
C ASP A 259 1.65 -20.28 17.54
N SER A 260 2.73 -21.05 17.47
CA SER A 260 3.70 -21.00 16.37
C SER A 260 3.11 -21.47 15.04
N ARG A 261 2.18 -22.43 15.08
CA ARG A 261 1.41 -22.86 13.89
C ARG A 261 0.48 -21.78 13.36
N ARG A 262 -0.08 -20.95 14.24
CA ARG A 262 -0.92 -19.80 13.85
C ARG A 262 -0.07 -18.68 13.24
N ILE A 263 1.11 -18.43 13.79
CA ILE A 263 2.08 -17.46 13.24
C ILE A 263 2.57 -17.89 11.86
N ALA A 264 2.88 -19.17 11.67
CA ALA A 264 3.31 -19.72 10.38
C ALA A 264 2.22 -19.70 9.28
N ALA A 265 0.94 -19.60 9.64
CA ALA A 265 -0.17 -19.49 8.68
C ALA A 265 -0.45 -18.04 8.22
N ILE A 266 0.16 -17.05 8.88
CA ILE A 266 -0.05 -15.61 8.61
C ILE A 266 1.18 -14.98 7.91
N LEU A 267 2.35 -15.63 8.00
CA LEU A 267 3.59 -15.29 7.28
C LEU A 267 3.57 -15.85 5.85
#